data_AF-A0A4R2RRT3-F1
#
_entry.id   AF-A0A4R2RRT3-F1
#
_cell.length_a   1.000
_cell.length_b   1.000
_cell.length_c   1.000
_cell.angle_alpha   90.00
_cell.angle_beta   90.00
_cell.angle_gamma   90.00
#
_symmetry.space_group_name_H-M   'P 1'
#
loop_
_entity.id
_entity.type
_entity.pdbx_description
1 polymer ?
#
loop_
_entity_poly.entity_id
_entity_poly.type
_entity_poly.pdbx_seq_one_letter_code
_entity_poly.pdbx_strand_id
1 'polypeptide(L)' 'MEPTLPHHINYELLTEIELTVAARAKTAGERRSHLDQAAVFAALGEKQHDERARLVLAE' A
#
# COMPACT_ATOMS: atom_id res chain seq x y z
N MET A 1 3.20 27.45 -14.72
CA MET A 1 3.19 25.98 -14.85
C MET A 1 2.76 25.45 -13.50
N GLU A 2 1.58 24.85 -13.39
CA GLU A 2 1.15 24.27 -12.12
C GLU A 2 2.01 23.03 -11.83
N PRO A 3 2.60 22.90 -10.64
CA PRO A 3 3.27 21.66 -10.28
C PRO A 3 2.19 20.57 -10.21
N THR A 4 2.28 19.61 -11.11
CA THR A 4 1.50 18.37 -11.02
C THR A 4 1.78 17.77 -9.64
N LEU A 5 0.80 17.81 -8.75
CA LEU A 5 0.84 17.14 -7.45
C LEU A 5 1.44 15.73 -7.64
N PRO A 6 2.42 15.32 -6.83
CA PRO A 6 2.91 13.94 -6.91
C PRO A 6 1.71 13.04 -6.65
N HIS A 7 1.42 12.13 -7.58
CA HIS A 7 0.41 11.10 -7.38
C HIS A 7 0.79 10.31 -6.13
N HIS A 8 0.23 10.67 -4.97
CA HIS A 8 0.47 9.96 -3.73
C HIS A 8 -0.05 8.54 -3.91
N ILE A 9 0.87 7.58 -3.90
CA ILE A 9 0.52 6.16 -3.95
C ILE A 9 -0.28 5.84 -2.70
N ASN A 10 -1.50 5.34 -2.88
CA ASN A 10 -2.35 4.89 -1.78
C ASN A 10 -2.07 3.41 -1.49
N TYR A 11 -1.13 3.15 -0.58
CA TYR A 11 -0.74 1.79 -0.22
C TYR A 11 -1.83 1.02 0.53
N GLU A 12 -2.75 1.69 1.23
CA GLU A 12 -3.90 1.03 1.86
C GLU A 12 -4.82 0.43 0.80
N LEU A 13 -5.17 1.21 -0.22
CA LEU A 13 -5.99 0.75 -1.34
C LEU A 13 -5.31 -0.40 -2.10
N LEU A 14 -4.00 -0.29 -2.34
CA LEU A 14 -3.24 -1.38 -2.98
C LEU A 14 -3.24 -2.66 -2.13
N THR A 15 -3.13 -2.53 -0.80
CA THR A 15 -3.25 -3.66 0.13
C THR A 15 -4.62 -4.35 0.01
N GLU A 16 -5.71 -3.57 0.03
CA GLU A 16 -7.07 -4.10 -0.10
C GLU A 16 -7.33 -4.80 -1.44
N ILE A 17 -6.79 -4.23 -2.53
CA ILE A 17 -6.87 -4.84 -3.86
C ILE A 17 -6.17 -6.20 -3.85
N GLU A 18 -4.93 -6.28 -3.36
CA GLU A 18 -4.17 -7.53 -3.32
C GLU A 18 -4.84 -8.59 -2.45
N LEU A 19 -5.39 -8.21 -1.28
CA LEU A 19 -6.17 -9.12 -0.43
C LEU A 19 -7.42 -9.64 -1.15
N THR A 20 -8.11 -8.78 -1.89
CA THR A 20 -9.29 -9.15 -2.69
C THR A 20 -8.92 -10.12 -3.81
N VAL A 21 -7.78 -9.91 -4.47
CA VAL A 21 -7.29 -10.81 -5.52
C VAL A 21 -6.83 -12.14 -4.92
N ALA A 22 -6.10 -12.13 -3.80
CA ALA A 22 -5.68 -13.33 -3.07
C ALA A 22 -6.89 -14.22 -2.69
N ALA A 23 -7.99 -13.62 -2.23
CA ALA A 23 -9.22 -14.31 -1.89
C ALA A 23 -9.86 -15.02 -3.10
N ARG A 24 -9.61 -14.53 -4.32
CA ARG A 24 -10.13 -15.06 -5.58
C ARG A 24 -9.12 -15.90 -6.37
N ALA A 25 -7.89 -16.02 -5.88
CA ALA A 25 -6.81 -16.74 -6.57
C ALA A 25 -7.14 -18.24 -6.74
N LYS A 26 -6.84 -18.77 -7.93
CA LYS A 26 -7.21 -20.13 -8.34
C LYS A 26 -6.23 -21.17 -7.78
N THR A 27 -5.00 -20.76 -7.50
CA THR A 27 -3.96 -21.63 -6.98
C THR A 27 -3.40 -21.12 -5.65
N ALA A 28 -2.85 -22.05 -4.86
CA ALA A 28 -2.16 -21.69 -3.63
C ALA A 28 -0.89 -20.85 -3.86
N GLY A 29 -0.26 -20.98 -5.04
CA GLY A 29 0.91 -20.19 -5.44
C GLY A 29 0.53 -18.74 -5.71
N GLU A 30 -0.47 -18.50 -6.58
CA GLU A 30 -0.99 -17.16 -6.88
C GLU A 30 -1.46 -16.46 -5.60
N ARG A 31 -2.24 -17.16 -4.75
CA ARG A 31 -2.70 -16.60 -3.48
C ARG A 31 -1.54 -16.11 -2.63
N ARG A 32 -0.45 -16.88 -2.56
CA ARG A 32 0.72 -16.53 -1.76
C ARG A 32 1.41 -15.28 -2.28
N SER A 33 1.63 -15.20 -3.59
CA SER A 33 2.22 -14.03 -4.22
C SER A 33 1.41 -12.75 -3.93
N HIS A 34 0.08 -12.82 -3.99
CA HIS A 34 -0.79 -11.68 -3.66
C HIS A 34 -0.75 -11.34 -2.17
N LEU A 35 -0.71 -12.33 -1.27
CA LEU A 35 -0.56 -12.07 0.17
C LEU A 35 0.80 -11.45 0.51
N ASP A 36 1.87 -11.89 -0.15
CA ASP A 36 3.22 -11.33 0.01
C ASP A 36 3.25 -9.86 -0.45
N GLN A 37 2.61 -9.55 -1.58
CA GLN A 37 2.45 -8.16 -2.04
C GLN A 37 1.59 -7.31 -1.09
N ALA A 38 0.48 -7.85 -0.60
CA ALA A 38 -0.38 -7.15 0.36
C ALA A 38 0.41 -6.78 1.64
N ALA A 39 1.24 -7.69 2.14
CA ALA A 39 2.10 -7.44 3.30
C ALA A 39 3.12 -6.32 3.04
N VAL A 40 3.71 -6.28 1.83
CA VAL A 40 4.63 -5.20 1.43
C VAL A 40 3.90 -3.85 1.40
N PHE A 41 2.71 -3.78 0.78
CA PHE A 41 1.95 -2.53 0.72
C PHE A 41 1.49 -2.06 2.10
N ALA A 42 1.04 -2.96 2.97
CA ALA A 42 0.69 -2.60 4.35
C ALA A 42 1.87 -1.95 5.08
N ALA A 43 3.06 -2.56 5.00
CA ALA A 43 4.27 -2.03 5.63
C ALA A 43 4.72 -0.68 5.03
N LEU A 44 4.51 -0.45 3.72
CA LEU A 44 4.78 0.84 3.09
C LEU A 44 3.79 1.92 3.51
N GLY A 45 2.51 1.56 3.66
CA GLY A 45 1.47 2.45 4.18
C GLY A 45 1.76 2.92 5.60
N GLU A 46 2.13 2.00 6.50
CA GLU A 46 2.54 2.34 7.87
C GLU A 46 3.72 3.33 7.90
N LYS A 47 4.77 3.06 7.12
CA LYS A 47 5.93 3.97 7.03
C LYS A 47 5.57 5.34 6.49
N GLN A 48 4.65 5.42 5.53
CA GLN A 48 4.20 6.69 4.98
C GLN A 48 3.39 7.50 6.01
N HIS A 49 2.55 6.84 6.81
CA HIS A 49 1.83 7.48 7.91
C HIS A 49 2.78 7.98 8.99
N ASP A 50 3.76 7.17 9.39
CA ASP A 50 4.79 7.55 10.36
C ASP A 50 5.57 8.79 9.91
N GLU A 51 6.00 8.81 8.64
CA GLU A 51 6.73 9.94 8.07
C GLU A 51 5.85 11.20 8.04
N ARG A 52 4.59 11.06 7.63
CA ARG A 52 3.64 12.18 7.63
C ARG A 52 3.38 12.69 9.05
N ALA A 53 3.25 11.80 10.03
CA ALA A 53 3.05 12.17 11.43
C ALA A 53 4.26 12.92 11.99
N ARG A 54 5.49 12.50 11.64
CA ARG A 54 6.72 13.21 12.01
C ARG A 54 6.79 14.61 11.43
N LEU A 55 6.43 14.76 10.14
CA LEU A 55 6.41 16.07 9.49
C LEU A 55 5.39 17.02 10.14
N VAL A 56 4.19 16.52 10.48
CA VAL A 56 3.16 17.33 11.16
C VAL A 56 3.57 17.75 12.57
N LEU A 57 4.34 16.92 13.29
CA LEU A 57 4.84 17.26 14.63
C LEU A 57 6.04 18.22 14.63
N ALA A 58 6.67 18.44 13.48
CA ALA A 58 7.83 19.32 13.33
C ALA A 58 7.45 20.76 12.89
N GLU A 59 6.18 21.02 12.61
CA GLU A 59 5.59 22.35 12.32
C GLU A 59 5.02 23.02 13.59
#